data_AF-A0AAE6C7C2-F1
#
_entry.id   AF-A0AAE6C7C2-F1
#
_cell.length_a   1.000
_cell.length_b   1.000
_cell.length_c   1.000
_cell.angle_alpha   90.00
_cell.angle_beta   90.00
_cell.angle_gamma   90.00
#
_symmetry.space_group_name_H-M   'P 1'
#
loop_
_entity.id
_entity.type
_entity.pdbx_description
1 polymer ?
#
loop_
_entity_poly.entity_id
_entity_poly.type
_entity_poly.pdbx_seq_one_letter_code
_entity_poly.pdbx_strand_id
1 'polypeptide(L)'
;MTRTWRRSLVAALFIYNASTAGAAATDASSACEREMMRASRQHGIPLGILYAVGLTETGRRGALYPYALGAEGQTVFAKDMDDAIANFEAMRARGIKLIDLGCMQINHYFHGDKFTSVRAMFDPAKNVDYAARFLKELKQREGSWTMAVARYNAGPNNQPAQKRYVCHIVAHLVSSGFGAWTDKARAFCQPKTT
;
A
#
# COMPACT_ATOMS: atom_id res chain seq x y z
N MET A 1 -2.82 -5.34 80.84
CA MET A 1 -1.86 -5.44 79.71
C MET A 1 -2.51 -6.26 78.61
N THR A 2 -2.82 -5.64 77.46
CA THR A 2 -2.66 -6.17 76.08
C THR A 2 -3.33 -5.19 75.11
N ARG A 3 -2.51 -4.55 74.26
CA ARG A 3 -2.90 -3.61 73.19
C ARG A 3 -3.57 -4.39 72.05
N THR A 4 -4.78 -4.03 71.67
CA THR A 4 -5.41 -4.51 70.43
C THR A 4 -5.06 -3.55 69.28
N TRP A 5 -4.23 -4.01 68.36
CA TRP A 5 -3.89 -3.31 67.12
C TRP A 5 -5.04 -3.46 66.10
N ARG A 6 -5.71 -2.35 65.77
CA ARG A 6 -6.57 -2.28 64.58
C ARG A 6 -5.70 -2.22 63.33
N ARG A 7 -5.75 -3.26 62.48
CA ARG A 7 -5.20 -3.24 61.12
C ARG A 7 -6.30 -2.74 60.17
N SER A 8 -6.18 -1.52 59.69
CA SER A 8 -6.99 -1.01 58.59
C SER A 8 -6.45 -1.57 57.27
N LEU A 9 -7.26 -2.36 56.55
CA LEU A 9 -6.97 -2.78 55.19
C LEU A 9 -7.38 -1.64 54.24
N VAL A 10 -6.39 -0.97 53.63
CA VAL A 10 -6.62 -0.05 52.50
C VAL A 10 -6.59 -0.89 51.23
N ALA A 11 -7.77 -1.13 50.64
CA ALA A 11 -7.87 -1.73 49.31
C ALA A 11 -7.49 -0.66 48.26
N ALA A 12 -6.30 -0.78 47.69
CA ALA A 12 -5.90 0.03 46.54
C ALA A 12 -6.61 -0.50 45.28
N LEU A 13 -7.62 0.22 44.79
CA LEU A 13 -8.18 0.00 43.46
C LEU A 13 -7.14 0.43 42.41
N PHE A 14 -6.51 -0.55 41.74
CA PHE A 14 -5.79 -0.31 40.51
C PHE A 14 -6.80 -0.11 39.38
N ILE A 15 -7.05 1.15 39.01
CA ILE A 15 -7.76 1.48 37.77
C ILE A 15 -6.76 1.25 36.63
N TYR A 16 -6.87 0.11 35.96
CA TYR A 16 -6.17 -0.16 34.71
C TYR A 16 -6.77 0.74 33.62
N ASN A 17 -6.12 1.87 33.33
CA ASN A 17 -6.38 2.62 32.11
C ASN A 17 -5.80 1.83 30.94
N ALA A 18 -6.65 1.11 30.21
CA ALA A 18 -6.30 0.52 28.94
C ALA A 18 -6.17 1.63 27.90
N SER A 19 -4.93 2.05 27.61
CA SER A 19 -4.62 3.01 26.56
C SER A 19 -5.03 2.44 25.19
N THR A 20 -6.09 2.99 24.59
CA THR A 20 -6.57 2.67 23.24
C THR A 20 -5.69 3.32 22.18
N ALA A 21 -4.48 2.82 21.96
CA ALA A 21 -3.57 3.31 20.92
C ALA A 21 -3.65 2.52 19.59
N GLY A 22 -4.59 1.57 19.46
CA GLY A 22 -4.62 0.62 18.33
C GLY A 22 -5.60 0.91 17.19
N ALA A 23 -6.54 1.85 17.32
CA ALA A 23 -7.66 1.98 16.37
C ALA A 23 -7.32 2.75 15.07
N ALA A 24 -6.33 3.65 15.10
CA ALA A 24 -6.04 4.55 13.98
C ALA A 24 -5.37 3.81 12.80
N ALA A 25 -4.50 2.84 13.07
CA ALA A 25 -3.78 2.09 12.03
C ALA A 25 -4.70 1.10 11.28
N THR A 26 -5.69 0.52 11.95
CA THR A 26 -6.67 -0.39 11.33
C THR A 26 -7.66 0.36 10.44
N ASP A 27 -8.08 1.56 10.84
CA ASP A 27 -9.00 2.39 10.05
C ASP A 27 -8.33 2.98 8.80
N ALA A 28 -7.08 3.45 8.92
CA ALA A 28 -6.34 4.01 7.78
C ALA A 28 -5.99 2.96 6.71
N SER A 29 -5.61 1.73 7.10
CA SER A 29 -5.47 0.62 6.14
C SER A 29 -6.80 0.40 5.44
N SER A 30 -7.88 0.21 6.19
CA SER A 30 -9.20 -0.04 5.60
C SER A 30 -9.67 1.03 4.60
N ALA A 31 -9.14 2.26 4.63
CA ALA A 31 -9.44 3.29 3.63
C ALA A 31 -8.95 2.91 2.22
N CYS A 32 -7.72 2.41 2.07
CA CYS A 32 -7.20 2.00 0.77
C CYS A 32 -8.04 0.85 0.18
N GLU A 33 -8.29 -0.19 0.98
CA GLU A 33 -9.09 -1.36 0.62
C GLU A 33 -10.52 -0.99 0.21
N ARG A 34 -11.17 -0.07 0.93
CA ARG A 34 -12.51 0.43 0.59
C ARG A 34 -12.54 1.09 -0.78
N GLU A 35 -11.56 1.95 -1.06
CA GLU A 35 -11.48 2.64 -2.34
C GLU A 35 -11.09 1.70 -3.49
N MET A 36 -10.32 0.64 -3.22
CA MET A 36 -10.05 -0.43 -4.20
C MET A 36 -11.34 -1.15 -4.61
N MET A 37 -12.19 -1.51 -3.65
CA MET A 37 -13.48 -2.14 -3.93
C MET A 37 -14.38 -1.22 -4.78
N ARG A 38 -14.41 0.07 -4.45
CA ARG A 38 -15.17 1.06 -5.21
C ARG A 38 -14.62 1.23 -6.64
N ALA A 39 -13.32 1.45 -6.79
CA ALA A 39 -12.67 1.65 -8.08
C ALA A 39 -12.77 0.40 -8.97
N SER A 40 -12.67 -0.80 -8.38
CA SER A 40 -12.89 -2.08 -9.08
C SER A 40 -14.26 -2.11 -9.77
N ARG A 41 -15.33 -1.80 -9.02
CA ARG A 41 -16.70 -1.76 -9.56
C ARG A 41 -16.87 -0.65 -10.60
N GLN A 42 -16.36 0.55 -10.31
CA GLN A 42 -16.52 1.72 -11.17
C GLN A 42 -15.82 1.55 -12.53
N HIS A 43 -14.62 0.97 -12.54
CA HIS A 43 -13.77 0.90 -13.74
C HIS A 43 -13.80 -0.46 -14.44
N GLY A 44 -14.39 -1.48 -13.81
CA GLY A 44 -14.44 -2.85 -14.34
C GLY A 44 -13.09 -3.58 -14.24
N ILE A 45 -12.32 -3.30 -13.18
CA ILE A 45 -11.01 -3.90 -12.94
C ILE A 45 -11.17 -5.04 -11.93
N PRO A 46 -10.59 -6.23 -12.15
CA PRO A 46 -10.63 -7.28 -11.15
C PRO A 46 -10.03 -6.80 -9.82
N LEU A 47 -10.79 -6.93 -8.73
CA LEU A 47 -10.38 -6.46 -7.41
C LEU A 47 -9.01 -7.04 -6.99
N GLY A 48 -8.77 -8.32 -7.30
CA GLY A 48 -7.49 -8.97 -7.03
C GLY A 48 -6.29 -8.31 -7.70
N ILE A 49 -6.47 -7.68 -8.87
CA ILE A 49 -5.38 -6.93 -9.53
C ILE A 49 -5.03 -5.67 -8.72
N LEU A 50 -6.03 -4.91 -8.27
CA LEU A 50 -5.77 -3.72 -7.44
C LEU A 50 -5.12 -4.08 -6.11
N TYR A 51 -5.62 -5.13 -5.45
CA TYR A 51 -5.01 -5.63 -4.21
C TYR A 51 -3.57 -6.11 -4.42
N ALA A 52 -3.32 -6.91 -5.46
CA ALA A 52 -1.98 -7.42 -5.71
C ALA A 52 -0.98 -6.30 -6.04
N VAL A 53 -1.41 -5.29 -6.83
CA VAL A 53 -0.60 -4.09 -7.09
C VAL A 53 -0.33 -3.35 -5.78
N GLY A 54 -1.36 -2.97 -5.03
CA GLY A 54 -1.17 -2.21 -3.78
C GLY A 54 -0.27 -2.94 -2.78
N LEU A 55 -0.41 -4.26 -2.65
CA LEU A 55 0.44 -5.06 -1.75
C LEU A 55 1.88 -5.18 -2.23
N THR A 56 2.12 -5.23 -3.54
CA THR A 56 3.48 -5.22 -4.11
C THR A 56 4.16 -3.87 -3.85
N GLU A 57 3.38 -2.80 -3.91
CA GLU A 57 3.85 -1.42 -3.83
C GLU A 57 4.03 -0.91 -2.38
N THR A 58 3.08 -1.19 -1.47
CA THR A 58 3.08 -0.65 -0.09
C THR A 58 3.13 -1.69 1.02
N GLY A 59 3.06 -2.99 0.67
CA GLY A 59 2.72 -4.05 1.61
C GLY A 59 3.83 -4.37 2.61
N ARG A 60 3.84 -3.70 3.76
CA ARG A 60 4.50 -4.19 4.98
C ARG A 60 3.50 -4.99 5.80
N ARG A 61 3.77 -6.28 6.03
CA ARG A 61 2.89 -7.21 6.77
C ARG A 61 1.47 -7.36 6.19
N GLY A 62 1.29 -7.12 4.88
CA GLY A 62 0.02 -7.35 4.19
C GLY A 62 -1.03 -6.23 4.36
N ALA A 63 -0.65 -5.06 4.86
CA ALA A 63 -1.52 -3.89 4.97
C ALA A 63 -1.12 -2.79 3.99
N LEU A 64 -2.09 -2.00 3.55
CA LEU A 64 -1.91 -0.84 2.68
C LEU A 64 -1.92 0.44 3.51
N TYR A 65 -1.16 1.45 3.12
CA TYR A 65 -1.01 2.66 3.92
C TYR A 65 -1.24 3.91 3.07
N PRO A 66 -2.25 4.74 3.39
CA PRO A 66 -2.60 5.90 2.57
C PRO A 66 -1.55 7.01 2.62
N TYR A 67 -0.70 7.02 3.66
CA TYR A 67 0.36 8.01 3.88
C TYR A 67 1.76 7.40 3.73
N ALA A 68 1.90 6.37 2.88
CA ALA A 68 3.20 5.81 2.54
C ALA A 68 3.93 6.67 1.49
N LEU A 69 5.24 6.83 1.67
CA LEU A 69 6.15 7.45 0.72
C LEU A 69 7.26 6.47 0.35
N GLY A 70 7.42 6.17 -0.94
CA GLY A 70 8.51 5.37 -1.48
C GLY A 70 9.56 6.26 -2.16
N ALA A 71 10.84 6.12 -1.81
CA ALA A 71 11.94 6.77 -2.51
C ALA A 71 13.26 6.00 -2.30
N GLU A 72 14.10 5.94 -3.33
CA GLU A 72 15.46 5.35 -3.24
C GLU A 72 15.49 3.91 -2.66
N GLY A 73 14.43 3.13 -2.90
CA GLY A 73 14.30 1.76 -2.38
C GLY A 73 13.89 1.67 -0.90
N GLN A 74 13.48 2.78 -0.29
CA GLN A 74 12.98 2.84 1.08
C GLN A 74 11.53 3.33 1.11
N THR A 75 10.77 2.83 2.07
CA THR A 75 9.39 3.27 2.32
C THR A 75 9.27 3.88 3.72
N VAL A 76 8.74 5.09 3.78
CA VAL A 76 8.35 5.78 5.00
C VAL A 76 6.84 5.68 5.17
N PHE A 77 6.39 5.32 6.38
CA PHE A 77 4.96 5.29 6.72
C PHE A 77 4.68 6.46 7.66
N ALA A 78 4.18 7.57 7.12
CA ALA A 78 3.87 8.76 7.92
C ALA A 78 2.64 8.52 8.80
N LYS A 79 2.59 9.23 9.94
CA LYS A 79 1.52 9.04 10.94
C LYS A 79 0.16 9.57 10.46
N ASP A 80 0.19 10.67 9.72
CA ASP A 80 -0.97 11.41 9.23
C ASP A 80 -0.60 12.21 7.97
N MET A 81 -1.57 12.94 7.43
CA MET A 81 -1.39 13.71 6.21
C MET A 81 -0.34 14.81 6.33
N ASP A 82 -0.26 15.52 7.47
CA ASP A 82 0.67 16.63 7.61
C ASP A 82 2.11 16.14 7.77
N ASP A 83 2.30 15.01 8.48
CA ASP A 83 3.57 14.28 8.51
C ASP A 83 3.97 13.76 7.12
N ALA A 84 3.02 13.26 6.33
CA ALA A 84 3.29 12.81 4.95
C ALA A 84 3.77 13.95 4.05
N ILE A 85 3.13 15.11 4.14
CA ILE A 85 3.55 16.33 3.42
C ILE A 85 4.93 16.79 3.88
N ALA A 86 5.20 16.81 5.19
CA ALA A 86 6.51 17.19 5.71
C ALA A 86 7.62 16.25 5.20
N ASN A 87 7.38 14.94 5.18
CA ASN A 87 8.32 13.96 4.63
C ASN A 87 8.54 14.17 3.13
N PHE A 88 7.48 14.41 2.37
CA PHE A 88 7.58 14.70 0.93
C PHE A 88 8.44 15.95 0.67
N GLU A 89 8.16 17.07 1.34
CA GLU A 89 8.92 18.30 1.17
C GLU A 89 10.38 18.13 1.59
N ALA A 90 10.66 17.38 2.65
CA ALA A 90 12.03 17.06 3.06
C ALA A 90 12.79 16.23 2.00
N MET A 91 12.13 15.25 1.37
CA MET A 91 12.71 14.49 0.26
C MET A 91 12.98 15.39 -0.95
N ARG A 92 12.04 16.29 -1.29
CA ARG A 92 12.19 17.26 -2.38
C ARG A 92 13.33 18.24 -2.12
N ALA A 93 13.47 18.75 -0.91
CA ALA A 93 14.55 19.65 -0.51
C ALA A 93 15.94 18.99 -0.64
N ARG A 94 16.01 17.66 -0.49
CA ARG A 94 17.22 16.85 -0.73
C ARG A 94 17.48 16.54 -2.20
N GLY A 95 16.63 17.01 -3.13
CA GLY A 95 16.76 16.78 -4.56
C GLY A 95 16.19 15.46 -5.06
N ILE A 96 15.49 14.69 -4.21
CA ILE A 96 14.86 13.43 -4.61
C ILE A 96 13.69 13.74 -5.55
N LYS A 97 13.74 13.18 -6.76
CA LYS A 97 12.73 13.43 -7.81
C LYS A 97 11.65 12.36 -7.85
N LEU A 98 12.05 11.10 -7.79
CA LEU A 98 11.17 9.94 -7.89
C LEU A 98 10.67 9.60 -6.49
N ILE A 99 9.44 10.00 -6.21
CA ILE A 99 8.78 9.77 -4.92
C ILE A 99 7.41 9.17 -5.21
N ASP A 100 7.15 7.99 -4.69
CA ASP A 100 5.90 7.26 -4.85
C ASP A 100 4.97 7.51 -3.66
N LEU A 101 3.69 7.79 -3.92
CA LEU A 101 2.78 8.31 -2.88
C LEU A 101 1.52 7.44 -2.72
N GLY A 102 1.18 7.19 -1.45
CA GLY A 102 -0.11 6.66 -1.01
C GLY A 102 -0.37 5.20 -1.33
N CYS A 103 -1.65 4.80 -1.26
CA CYS A 103 -2.13 3.41 -1.33
C CYS A 103 -1.55 2.61 -2.50
N MET A 104 -1.41 3.26 -3.66
CA MET A 104 -1.00 2.63 -4.92
C MET A 104 0.39 3.07 -5.40
N GLN A 105 1.16 3.76 -4.54
CA GLN A 105 2.51 4.28 -4.83
C GLN A 105 2.58 5.00 -6.17
N ILE A 106 1.72 6.01 -6.36
CA ILE A 106 1.72 6.80 -7.59
C ILE A 106 2.95 7.71 -7.58
N ASN A 107 3.83 7.54 -8.56
CA ASN A 107 5.04 8.34 -8.68
C ASN A 107 4.73 9.81 -9.01
N HIS A 108 5.12 10.72 -8.11
CA HIS A 108 4.89 12.16 -8.26
C HIS A 108 5.58 12.75 -9.49
N TYR A 109 6.78 12.28 -9.86
CA TYR A 109 7.50 12.83 -11.01
C TYR A 109 6.77 12.59 -12.33
N PHE A 110 6.15 11.41 -12.50
CA PHE A 110 5.48 11.04 -13.75
C PHE A 110 4.00 11.43 -13.79
N HIS A 111 3.34 11.46 -12.64
CA HIS A 111 1.87 11.53 -12.57
C HIS A 111 1.34 12.69 -11.73
N GLY A 112 2.20 13.49 -11.10
CA GLY A 112 1.78 14.57 -10.21
C GLY A 112 0.91 15.63 -10.89
N ASP A 113 1.11 15.85 -12.20
CA ASP A 113 0.31 16.77 -13.01
C ASP A 113 -1.16 16.32 -13.21
N LYS A 114 -1.48 15.05 -12.88
CA LYS A 114 -2.84 14.50 -12.94
C LYS A 114 -3.65 14.74 -11.67
N PHE A 115 -3.03 15.36 -10.66
CA PHE A 115 -3.64 15.66 -9.38
C PHE A 115 -3.60 17.17 -9.12
N THR A 116 -4.56 17.66 -8.35
CA THR A 116 -4.64 19.08 -8.00
C THR A 116 -3.56 19.51 -7.00
N SER A 117 -2.98 18.56 -6.28
CA SER A 117 -1.91 18.79 -5.29
C SER A 117 -1.30 17.47 -4.81
N VAL A 118 -0.16 17.55 -4.13
CA VAL A 118 0.46 16.40 -3.42
C VAL A 118 -0.50 15.82 -2.38
N ARG A 119 -1.24 16.67 -1.66
CA ARG A 119 -2.27 16.21 -0.70
C ARG A 119 -3.36 15.37 -1.39
N ALA A 120 -3.73 15.72 -2.63
CA ALA A 120 -4.67 14.93 -3.42
C ALA A 120 -4.08 13.60 -3.91
N MET A 121 -2.76 13.46 -4.01
CA MET A 121 -2.11 12.18 -4.29
C MET A 121 -2.14 11.22 -3.10
N PHE A 122 -2.19 11.72 -1.87
CA PHE A 122 -2.35 10.89 -0.66
C PHE A 122 -3.80 10.57 -0.31
N ASP A 123 -4.77 11.29 -0.88
CA ASP A 123 -6.19 10.99 -0.71
C ASP A 123 -6.51 9.59 -1.26
N PRO A 124 -7.00 8.64 -0.44
CA PRO A 124 -7.18 7.26 -0.88
C PRO A 124 -8.12 7.12 -2.08
N ALA A 125 -9.19 7.91 -2.12
CA ALA A 125 -10.18 7.83 -3.19
C ALA A 125 -9.57 8.29 -4.52
N LYS A 126 -8.84 9.42 -4.52
CA LYS A 126 -8.19 9.95 -5.72
C LYS A 126 -7.01 9.08 -6.15
N ASN A 127 -6.18 8.62 -5.21
CA ASN A 127 -5.01 7.78 -5.48
C ASN A 127 -5.42 6.46 -6.15
N VAL A 128 -6.40 5.77 -5.57
CA VAL A 128 -6.86 4.48 -6.07
C VAL A 128 -7.68 4.63 -7.36
N ASP A 129 -8.50 5.68 -7.49
CA ASP A 129 -9.21 5.97 -8.75
C ASP A 129 -8.23 6.20 -9.90
N TYR A 130 -7.17 6.98 -9.66
CA TYR A 130 -6.15 7.22 -10.67
C TYR A 130 -5.42 5.93 -11.07
N ALA A 131 -4.99 5.14 -10.09
CA ALA A 131 -4.33 3.85 -10.34
C ALA A 131 -5.21 2.92 -11.18
N ALA A 132 -6.51 2.86 -10.86
CA ALA A 132 -7.48 2.07 -11.60
C ALA A 132 -7.59 2.53 -13.07
N ARG A 133 -7.81 3.83 -13.31
CA ARG A 133 -7.87 4.36 -14.68
C ARG A 133 -6.59 4.07 -15.46
N PHE A 134 -5.43 4.27 -14.84
CA PHE A 134 -4.15 4.02 -15.49
C PHE A 134 -3.95 2.53 -15.83
N LEU A 135 -4.28 1.62 -14.92
CA LEU A 135 -4.26 0.17 -15.20
C LEU A 135 -5.21 -0.23 -16.33
N LYS A 136 -6.38 0.40 -16.41
CA LYS A 136 -7.35 0.17 -17.49
C LYS A 136 -6.80 0.63 -18.84
N GLU A 137 -6.19 1.81 -18.91
CA GLU A 137 -5.52 2.31 -20.12
C GLU A 137 -4.37 1.37 -20.55
N LEU A 138 -3.55 0.92 -19.60
CA LEU A 138 -2.50 -0.06 -19.87
C LEU A 138 -3.08 -1.38 -20.38
N LYS A 139 -4.17 -1.87 -19.80
CA LYS A 139 -4.84 -3.09 -20.25
C LYS A 139 -5.41 -2.98 -21.66
N GLN A 140 -5.89 -1.79 -22.04
CA GLN A 140 -6.37 -1.52 -23.40
C GLN A 140 -5.21 -1.52 -24.40
N ARG A 141 -4.09 -0.86 -24.05
CA ARG A 141 -2.89 -0.77 -24.89
C ARG A 141 -2.16 -2.11 -25.05
N GLU A 142 -2.05 -2.89 -23.98
CA GLU A 142 -1.19 -4.07 -23.92
C GLU A 142 -1.95 -5.40 -24.09
N GLY A 143 -3.29 -5.36 -24.11
CA GLY A 143 -4.13 -6.53 -24.38
C GLY A 143 -4.30 -7.52 -23.21
N SER A 144 -3.47 -7.49 -22.17
CA SER A 144 -3.57 -8.40 -21.01
C SER A 144 -3.34 -7.72 -19.67
N TRP A 145 -3.93 -8.25 -18.59
CA TRP A 145 -3.71 -7.73 -17.24
C TRP A 145 -2.27 -7.95 -16.79
N THR A 146 -1.66 -9.09 -17.14
CA THR A 146 -0.25 -9.39 -16.85
C THR A 146 0.68 -8.32 -17.42
N MET A 147 0.48 -7.93 -18.67
CA MET A 147 1.31 -6.87 -19.26
C MET A 147 0.94 -5.49 -18.70
N ALA A 148 -0.34 -5.22 -18.42
CA ALA A 148 -0.75 -3.97 -17.79
C ALA A 148 -0.05 -3.76 -16.43
N VAL A 149 -0.03 -4.77 -15.55
CA VAL A 149 0.66 -4.67 -14.26
C VAL A 149 2.18 -4.57 -14.43
N ALA A 150 2.77 -5.28 -15.40
CA ALA A 150 4.19 -5.17 -15.69
C ALA A 150 4.59 -3.74 -16.08
N ARG A 151 3.76 -3.08 -16.91
CA ARG A 151 3.99 -1.71 -17.36
C ARG A 151 3.72 -0.66 -16.31
N TYR A 152 2.79 -0.93 -15.39
CA TYR A 152 2.44 -0.02 -14.29
C TYR A 152 3.68 0.37 -13.47
N ASN A 153 4.53 -0.61 -13.14
CA ASN A 153 5.71 -0.40 -12.29
C ASN A 153 6.97 0.04 -13.05
N ALA A 154 7.26 -0.58 -14.20
CA ALA A 154 8.60 -0.50 -14.81
C ALA A 154 8.63 0.16 -16.21
N GLY A 155 7.51 0.69 -16.70
CA GLY A 155 7.40 1.24 -18.05
C GLY A 155 7.71 0.20 -19.15
N PRO A 156 7.86 0.60 -20.43
CA PRO A 156 8.00 -0.37 -21.53
C PRO A 156 9.37 -1.06 -21.63
N ASN A 157 10.45 -0.44 -21.14
CA ASN A 157 11.81 -0.78 -21.55
C ASN A 157 12.65 -1.53 -20.49
N ASN A 158 12.03 -2.14 -19.47
CA ASN A 158 12.75 -2.80 -18.38
C ASN A 158 12.20 -4.21 -18.10
N GLN A 159 12.49 -5.15 -19.02
CA GLN A 159 12.01 -6.54 -18.93
C GLN A 159 12.41 -7.26 -17.63
N PRO A 160 13.65 -7.13 -17.09
CA PRO A 160 14.00 -7.77 -15.83
C PRO A 160 13.17 -7.28 -14.64
N ALA A 161 12.92 -5.96 -14.54
CA ALA A 161 12.06 -5.41 -13.48
C ALA A 161 10.59 -5.84 -13.67
N GLN A 162 10.08 -5.79 -14.91
CA GLN A 162 8.74 -6.28 -15.26
C GLN A 162 8.53 -7.73 -14.82
N LYS A 163 9.49 -8.62 -15.10
CA LYS A 163 9.43 -10.03 -14.69
C LYS A 163 9.32 -10.16 -13.17
N ARG A 164 10.22 -9.51 -12.42
CA ARG A 164 10.19 -9.54 -10.94
C ARG A 164 8.84 -9.04 -10.41
N TYR A 165 8.38 -7.92 -10.94
CA TYR A 165 7.11 -7.31 -10.54
C TYR A 165 5.91 -8.25 -10.79
N VAL A 166 5.81 -8.84 -11.99
CA VAL A 166 4.75 -9.82 -12.32
C VAL A 166 4.78 -11.00 -11.34
N CYS A 167 5.95 -11.45 -10.92
CA CYS A 167 6.04 -12.56 -9.98
C CYS A 167 5.62 -12.21 -8.55
N HIS A 168 5.86 -10.97 -8.11
CA HIS A 168 5.26 -10.47 -6.87
C HIS A 168 3.73 -10.40 -6.97
N ILE A 169 3.19 -9.89 -8.08
CA ILE A 169 1.74 -9.86 -8.33
C ILE A 169 1.13 -11.25 -8.25
N VAL A 170 1.71 -12.25 -8.90
CA VAL A 170 1.22 -13.64 -8.84
C VAL A 170 1.23 -14.16 -7.41
N ALA A 171 2.32 -13.94 -6.66
CA ALA A 171 2.41 -14.36 -5.27
C ALA A 171 1.30 -13.73 -4.41
N HIS A 172 1.02 -12.43 -4.58
CA HIS A 172 -0.03 -11.73 -3.85
C HIS A 172 -1.44 -12.15 -4.25
N LEU A 173 -1.69 -12.44 -5.54
CA LEU A 173 -2.96 -12.99 -5.99
C LEU A 173 -3.25 -14.33 -5.30
N VAL A 174 -2.23 -15.20 -5.19
CA VAL A 174 -2.37 -16.50 -4.53
C VAL A 174 -2.56 -16.36 -3.03
N SER A 175 -1.71 -15.58 -2.35
CA SER A 175 -1.79 -15.44 -0.89
C SER A 175 -3.07 -14.75 -0.41
N SER A 176 -3.66 -13.91 -1.25
CA SER A 176 -4.92 -13.19 -0.96
C SER A 176 -6.16 -13.96 -1.41
N GLY A 177 -6.02 -15.19 -1.95
CA GLY A 177 -7.15 -16.02 -2.39
C GLY A 177 -7.81 -15.59 -3.70
N PHE A 178 -7.22 -14.64 -4.44
CA PHE A 178 -7.72 -14.19 -5.74
C PHE A 178 -7.26 -15.06 -6.90
N GLY A 179 -6.36 -16.02 -6.67
CA GLY A 179 -5.86 -16.91 -7.71
C GLY A 179 -5.13 -18.13 -7.17
N ALA A 180 -4.63 -18.94 -8.09
CA ALA A 180 -3.83 -20.13 -7.81
C ALA A 180 -2.60 -20.16 -8.71
N TRP A 181 -1.52 -20.79 -8.23
CA TRP A 181 -0.34 -21.03 -9.05
C TRP A 181 -0.67 -21.97 -10.22
N THR A 182 -0.44 -21.50 -11.45
CA THR A 182 -0.50 -22.31 -12.66
C THR A 182 0.90 -22.78 -13.06
N ASP A 183 1.00 -23.84 -13.87
CA ASP A 183 2.29 -24.33 -14.36
C ASP A 183 3.05 -23.28 -15.16
N LYS A 184 2.34 -22.48 -15.98
CA LYS A 184 2.91 -21.34 -16.70
C LYS A 184 3.47 -20.30 -15.73
N ALA A 185 2.75 -19.97 -14.67
CA ALA A 185 3.21 -19.00 -13.68
C ALA A 185 4.44 -19.51 -12.92
N ARG A 186 4.46 -20.80 -12.53
CA ARG A 186 5.63 -21.42 -11.91
C ARG A 186 6.85 -21.39 -12.84
N ALA A 187 6.68 -21.82 -14.08
CA ALA A 187 7.74 -21.81 -15.09
C ALA A 187 8.28 -20.40 -15.38
N PHE A 188 7.41 -19.39 -15.35
CA PHE A 188 7.81 -18.00 -15.55
C PHE A 188 8.56 -17.43 -14.33
N CYS A 189 8.07 -17.69 -13.11
CA CYS A 189 8.54 -17.02 -11.90
C CYS A 189 9.61 -17.76 -11.10
N GLN A 190 9.75 -19.07 -11.26
CA GLN A 190 10.80 -19.82 -10.59
C GLN A 190 12.11 -19.71 -11.40
N PRO A 191 13.27 -19.55 -10.75
CA PRO A 191 14.54 -19.76 -11.43
C PRO A 191 14.59 -21.20 -11.96
N LYS A 192 15.15 -21.42 -13.15
CA LYS A 192 15.56 -22.78 -13.51
C LYS A 192 16.58 -23.22 -12.46
N THR A 193 16.29 -24.27 -11.72
CA THR A 193 17.30 -24.97 -10.92
C THR A 193 18.34 -25.50 -11.90
N THR A 194 19.47 -24.81 -11.99
CA THR A 194 20.72 -25.33 -12.57
C THR A 194 21.52 -26.01 -11.49
#